data_AF-A0A3P9CRM5-F1
#
_entry.id   AF-A0A3P9CRM5-F1
#
_cell.length_a   1.000
_cell.length_b   1.000
_cell.length_c   1.000
_cell.angle_alpha   90.00
_cell.angle_beta   90.00
_cell.angle_gamma   90.00
#
_symmetry.space_group_name_H-M   'P 1'
#
loop_
_entity.id
_entity.type
_entity.pdbx_description
1 polymer ?
#
loop_
_entity_poly.entity_id
_entity_poly.type
_entity_poly.pdbx_seq_one_letter_code
_entity_poly.pdbx_strand_id
1 'polypeptide(L)'
;KSKNPSSNVVLWEEKLSWSNPLISGENEHRMGEKPLQFVLNELIQTEKDYVKDLGIVVEGFMKRIEEKGVPDDMKGKDKIVFGNIHQIYDWHRDFFVGELEKCLDDHEHLPELFIKHERRLHMYVVYCQNKPKSEFIVAEYDTYFDGIQQDIQSRLSISDFLIKPIQRITKYQLLLKDFLKYSSKAGMDCEQIEKAVGLMSQVPKLCNDMMNLGRLQGFEVSFVGLHNDMCCTHYDMCGVL
;
A
#
# COMPACT_ATOMS: atom_id res chain seq x y z
N LYS A 1 31.41 -2.06 12.22
CA LYS A 1 30.59 -3.30 12.08
C LYS A 1 29.60 -3.06 10.94
N SER A 2 29.90 -3.58 9.74
CA SER A 2 29.05 -3.40 8.55
C SER A 2 27.72 -4.13 8.75
N LYS A 3 26.62 -3.39 8.87
CA LYS A 3 25.28 -3.97 8.80
C LYS A 3 25.06 -4.42 7.36
N ASN A 4 24.96 -5.74 7.15
CA ASN A 4 24.81 -6.35 5.84
C ASN A 4 23.39 -6.07 5.30
N PRO A 5 23.20 -5.35 4.16
CA PRO A 5 21.89 -4.97 3.64
C PRO A 5 20.97 -6.15 3.29
N SER A 6 21.53 -7.35 3.15
CA SER A 6 20.81 -8.60 2.89
C SER A 6 19.82 -8.97 4.00
N SER A 7 20.03 -8.48 5.23
CA SER A 7 19.16 -8.79 6.38
C SER A 7 17.80 -8.08 6.38
N ASN A 8 17.65 -6.94 5.69
CA ASN A 8 16.40 -6.17 5.73
C ASN A 8 15.24 -6.72 4.87
N VAL A 9 15.52 -7.51 3.82
CA VAL A 9 14.47 -8.10 2.97
C VAL A 9 13.81 -9.30 3.64
N VAL A 10 14.60 -10.15 4.31
CA VAL A 10 14.08 -11.27 5.13
C VAL A 10 13.17 -10.75 6.24
N LEU A 11 13.53 -9.59 6.83
CA LEU A 11 12.73 -8.96 7.88
C LEU A 11 11.34 -8.49 7.41
N TRP A 12 11.14 -8.15 6.13
CA TRP A 12 9.82 -7.76 5.64
C TRP A 12 8.92 -8.96 5.40
N GLU A 13 9.42 -10.03 4.77
CA GLU A 13 8.66 -11.28 4.65
C GLU A 13 8.27 -11.84 6.02
N GLU A 14 9.17 -11.76 7.02
CA GLU A 14 8.90 -12.13 8.40
C GLU A 14 7.88 -11.19 9.10
N LYS A 15 8.03 -9.86 8.98
CA LYS A 15 7.05 -8.90 9.54
C LYS A 15 5.67 -8.99 8.88
N LEU A 16 5.61 -9.28 7.57
CA LEU A 16 4.37 -9.52 6.83
C LEU A 16 3.70 -10.82 7.28
N SER A 17 4.49 -11.85 7.60
CA SER A 17 4.02 -13.12 8.19
C SER A 17 3.39 -12.91 9.58
N TRP A 18 3.97 -12.05 10.43
CA TRP A 18 3.50 -11.81 11.81
C TRP A 18 2.29 -10.85 11.87
N SER A 19 2.05 -10.06 10.82
CA SER A 19 0.91 -9.15 10.69
C SER A 19 -0.36 -9.83 10.17
N ASN A 20 -0.33 -11.15 9.99
CA ASN A 20 -1.46 -11.99 9.61
C ASN A 20 -2.06 -12.65 10.85
N PRO A 21 -2.96 -11.99 11.59
CA PRO A 21 -4.00 -12.76 12.24
C PRO A 21 -4.82 -13.36 11.09
N LEU A 22 -4.49 -14.58 10.71
CA LEU A 22 -5.47 -15.44 10.05
C LEU A 22 -6.73 -15.35 10.89
N ILE A 23 -7.88 -15.26 10.23
CA ILE A 23 -9.18 -15.53 10.84
C ILE A 23 -9.02 -16.88 11.55
N SER A 24 -8.76 -16.83 12.85
CA SER A 24 -8.73 -17.98 13.73
C SER A 24 -10.13 -18.55 13.64
N GLY A 25 -10.21 -19.71 12.99
CA GLY A 25 -11.46 -20.38 12.72
C GLY A 25 -12.23 -20.58 14.02
N GLU A 26 -13.37 -19.90 14.12
CA GLU A 26 -14.47 -20.20 15.03
C GLU A 26 -15.61 -19.24 14.68
N ASN A 27 -16.36 -19.54 13.62
CA ASN A 27 -17.76 -19.14 13.42
C ASN A 27 -18.29 -19.79 12.13
N GLU A 28 -18.24 -21.12 12.10
CA GLU A 28 -18.69 -21.94 10.98
C GLU A 28 -20.23 -22.06 10.89
N HIS A 29 -20.96 -21.09 11.44
CA HIS A 29 -22.41 -21.23 11.66
C HIS A 29 -23.24 -19.97 11.40
N ARG A 30 -23.04 -19.27 10.27
CA ARG A 30 -24.06 -18.35 9.71
C ARG A 30 -24.12 -18.45 8.18
N MET A 31 -24.81 -19.51 7.72
CA MET A 31 -25.18 -19.86 6.35
C MET A 31 -25.89 -18.74 5.58
N GLY A 32 -25.62 -18.66 4.27
CA GLY A 32 -26.48 -18.02 3.26
C GLY A 32 -25.78 -16.93 2.47
N GLU A 33 -25.86 -15.69 2.97
CA GLU A 33 -25.49 -14.47 2.21
C GLU A 33 -24.56 -13.53 2.99
N LYS A 34 -24.29 -13.83 4.27
CA LYS A 34 -23.52 -12.98 5.19
C LYS A 34 -21.98 -13.08 5.11
N PRO A 35 -21.37 -14.19 4.64
CA PRO A 35 -19.90 -14.29 4.59
C PRO A 35 -19.24 -13.34 3.58
N LEU A 36 -19.83 -13.15 2.40
CA LEU A 36 -19.29 -12.24 1.37
C LEU A 36 -19.34 -10.79 1.83
N GLN A 37 -20.48 -10.37 2.41
CA GLN A 37 -20.64 -9.05 2.99
C GLN A 37 -19.65 -8.82 4.14
N PHE A 38 -19.34 -9.83 4.95
CA PHE A 38 -18.34 -9.71 6.02
C PHE A 38 -16.96 -9.40 5.44
N VAL A 39 -16.52 -10.14 4.42
CA VAL A 39 -15.21 -9.91 3.76
C VAL A 39 -15.15 -8.54 3.10
N LEU A 40 -16.23 -8.11 2.42
CA LEU A 40 -16.31 -6.78 1.81
C LEU A 40 -16.26 -5.66 2.85
N ASN A 41 -17.04 -5.79 3.93
CA ASN A 41 -17.02 -4.81 5.02
C ASN A 41 -15.64 -4.74 5.68
N GLU A 42 -14.98 -5.88 5.91
CA GLU A 42 -13.61 -5.91 6.42
C GLU A 42 -12.63 -5.22 5.46
N LEU A 43 -12.72 -5.52 4.15
CA LEU A 43 -11.89 -4.89 3.14
C LEU A 43 -12.04 -3.36 3.16
N ILE A 44 -13.28 -2.85 3.16
CA ILE A 44 -13.59 -1.41 3.15
C ILE A 44 -13.18 -0.74 4.45
N GLN A 45 -13.48 -1.35 5.60
CA GLN A 45 -13.13 -0.77 6.89
C GLN A 45 -11.62 -0.66 7.05
N THR A 46 -10.90 -1.74 6.73
CA THR A 46 -9.43 -1.72 6.77
C THR A 46 -8.81 -0.85 5.68
N GLU A 47 -9.53 -0.56 4.59
CA GLU A 47 -9.12 0.42 3.59
C GLU A 47 -9.21 1.85 4.13
N LYS A 48 -10.31 2.20 4.80
CA LYS A 48 -10.48 3.51 5.43
C LYS A 48 -9.41 3.76 6.50
N ASP A 49 -9.11 2.74 7.30
CA ASP A 49 -8.04 2.80 8.29
C ASP A 49 -6.67 2.99 7.62
N TYR A 50 -6.42 2.28 6.51
CA TYR A 50 -5.20 2.44 5.72
C TYR A 50 -5.06 3.85 5.14
N VAL A 51 -6.11 4.40 4.54
CA VAL A 51 -6.11 5.78 3.99
C VAL A 51 -5.87 6.80 5.11
N LYS A 52 -6.51 6.63 6.26
CA LYS A 52 -6.28 7.48 7.42
C LYS A 52 -4.82 7.43 7.88
N ASP A 53 -4.24 6.24 7.96
CA ASP A 53 -2.84 6.07 8.34
C ASP A 53 -1.87 6.70 7.33
N LEU A 54 -2.15 6.59 6.03
CA LEU A 54 -1.38 7.29 5.01
C LEU A 54 -1.52 8.81 5.12
N GLY A 55 -2.71 9.30 5.45
CA GLY A 55 -2.96 10.72 5.72
C GLY A 55 -2.10 11.25 6.87
N ILE A 56 -1.86 10.47 7.92
CA ILE A 56 -0.93 10.87 9.01
C ILE A 56 0.50 11.07 8.48
N VAL A 57 0.94 10.28 7.49
CA VAL A 57 2.25 10.48 6.86
C VAL A 57 2.27 11.75 6.03
N VAL A 58 1.30 11.92 5.14
CA VAL A 58 1.29 13.02 4.17
C VAL A 58 0.94 14.35 4.82
N GLU A 59 -0.16 14.40 5.56
CA GLU A 59 -0.68 15.64 6.16
C GLU A 59 -0.06 15.94 7.53
N GLY A 60 0.53 14.93 8.17
CA GLY A 60 1.22 15.06 9.45
C GLY A 60 2.74 15.16 9.29
N PHE A 61 3.41 14.03 9.03
CA PHE A 61 4.88 13.99 8.98
C PHE A 61 5.47 14.88 7.88
N MET A 62 5.02 14.73 6.62
CA MET A 62 5.60 15.49 5.50
C MET A 62 5.36 16.99 5.67
N LYS A 63 4.11 17.39 5.96
CA LYS A 63 3.77 18.79 6.23
C LYS A 63 4.59 19.40 7.38
N ARG A 64 4.74 18.68 8.49
CA ARG A 64 5.52 19.17 9.64
C ARG A 64 7.01 19.33 9.30
N ILE A 65 7.55 18.43 8.48
CA ILE A 65 8.94 18.50 7.98
C ILE A 65 9.12 19.70 7.04
N GLU A 66 8.16 19.97 6.16
CA GLU A 66 8.18 21.15 5.30
C GLU A 66 8.16 22.46 6.11
N GLU A 67 7.36 22.52 7.17
CA GLU A 67 7.27 23.70 8.06
C GLU A 67 8.52 23.88 8.94
N LYS A 68 9.06 22.80 9.51
CA LYS A 68 10.22 22.84 10.42
C LYS A 68 11.55 22.96 9.68
N GLY A 69 11.58 22.49 8.43
CA GLY A 69 12.80 22.23 7.68
C GLY A 69 13.48 20.93 8.11
N VAL A 70 14.40 20.47 7.25
CA VAL A 70 15.26 19.30 7.49
C VAL A 70 16.67 19.75 7.90
N PRO A 71 17.43 18.92 8.62
CA PRO A 71 18.85 19.13 8.86
C PRO A 71 19.63 19.34 7.55
N ASP A 72 20.69 20.15 7.59
CA ASP A 72 21.45 20.51 6.38
C ASP A 72 22.04 19.30 5.65
N ASP A 73 22.47 18.29 6.39
CA ASP A 73 23.03 17.04 5.87
C ASP A 73 21.96 16.04 5.38
N MET A 74 20.68 16.33 5.66
CA MET A 74 19.51 15.57 5.19
C MET A 74 18.85 16.19 3.95
N LYS A 75 19.20 17.42 3.56
CA LYS A 75 18.58 18.11 2.40
C LYS A 75 18.60 17.24 1.14
N GLY A 76 17.43 17.00 0.55
CA GLY A 76 17.24 16.17 -0.64
C GLY A 76 17.07 14.67 -0.35
N LYS A 77 17.40 14.19 0.85
CA LYS A 77 17.15 12.81 1.29
C LYS A 77 15.70 12.61 1.76
N ASP A 78 15.00 13.67 2.13
CA ASP A 78 13.58 13.69 2.53
C ASP A 78 12.67 13.06 1.47
N LYS A 79 12.91 13.34 0.18
CA LYS A 79 12.18 12.72 -0.93
C LYS A 79 12.36 11.20 -0.98
N ILE A 80 13.54 10.70 -0.61
CA ILE A 80 13.85 9.26 -0.56
C ILE A 80 13.15 8.61 0.63
N VAL A 81 12.97 9.31 1.75
CA VAL A 81 12.25 8.79 2.93
C VAL A 81 10.81 8.43 2.57
N PHE A 82 10.11 9.32 1.87
CA PHE A 82 8.69 9.13 1.56
C PHE A 82 8.44 8.40 0.23
N GLY A 83 9.38 8.44 -0.71
CA GLY A 83 9.21 7.84 -2.03
C GLY A 83 7.96 8.39 -2.72
N ASN A 84 7.14 7.51 -3.29
CA ASN A 84 5.86 7.88 -3.92
C ASN A 84 4.64 7.66 -3.00
N ILE A 85 4.79 7.70 -1.66
CA ILE A 85 3.66 7.45 -0.75
C ILE A 85 2.51 8.45 -0.92
N HIS A 86 2.80 9.69 -1.29
CA HIS A 86 1.78 10.71 -1.57
C HIS A 86 0.87 10.30 -2.74
N GLN A 87 1.47 9.75 -3.80
CA GLN A 87 0.72 9.24 -4.96
C GLN A 87 -0.16 8.04 -4.58
N ILE A 88 0.34 7.15 -3.71
CA ILE A 88 -0.46 6.04 -3.18
C ILE A 88 -1.64 6.60 -2.39
N TYR A 89 -1.38 7.54 -1.48
CA TYR A 89 -2.40 8.16 -0.64
C TYR A 89 -3.51 8.81 -1.46
N ASP A 90 -3.17 9.68 -2.42
CA ASP A 90 -4.17 10.37 -3.25
C ASP A 90 -5.06 9.39 -4.01
N TRP A 91 -4.46 8.38 -4.65
CA TRP A 91 -5.25 7.38 -5.40
C TRP A 91 -6.19 6.59 -4.48
N HIS A 92 -5.71 6.19 -3.30
CA HIS A 92 -6.53 5.44 -2.36
C HIS A 92 -7.66 6.30 -1.76
N ARG A 93 -7.36 7.55 -1.38
CA ARG A 93 -8.31 8.52 -0.80
C ARG A 93 -9.37 8.96 -1.80
N ASP A 94 -8.95 9.40 -2.98
CA ASP A 94 -9.84 10.12 -3.92
C ASP A 94 -10.62 9.17 -4.83
N PHE A 95 -10.15 7.93 -4.98
CA PHE A 95 -10.74 6.97 -5.91
C PHE A 95 -11.01 5.61 -5.28
N PHE A 96 -9.98 4.91 -4.80
CA PHE A 96 -10.10 3.48 -4.53
C PHE A 96 -11.06 3.13 -3.38
N VAL A 97 -11.07 3.91 -2.29
CA VAL A 97 -12.05 3.73 -1.19
C VAL A 97 -13.48 3.87 -1.72
N GLY A 98 -13.76 4.89 -2.52
CA GLY A 98 -15.10 5.14 -3.05
C GLY A 98 -15.59 4.03 -3.98
N GLU A 99 -14.69 3.48 -4.81
CA GLU A 99 -15.02 2.33 -5.65
C GLU A 99 -15.25 1.05 -4.83
N LEU A 100 -14.48 0.86 -3.76
CA LEU A 100 -14.70 -0.27 -2.84
C LEU A 100 -16.03 -0.16 -2.10
N GLU A 101 -16.48 1.04 -1.73
CA GLU A 101 -17.78 1.24 -1.11
C GLU A 101 -18.95 0.84 -2.03
N LYS A 102 -18.83 1.10 -3.35
CA LYS A 102 -19.82 0.66 -4.34
C LYS A 102 -19.94 -0.87 -4.43
N CYS A 103 -18.88 -1.60 -4.06
CA CYS A 103 -18.90 -3.05 -4.03
C CYS A 103 -19.82 -3.62 -2.94
N LEU A 104 -20.34 -2.81 -2.00
CA LEU A 104 -21.37 -3.25 -1.05
C LEU A 104 -22.74 -3.42 -1.70
N ASP A 105 -23.04 -2.59 -2.69
CA ASP A 105 -24.29 -2.66 -3.44
C ASP A 105 -24.20 -3.67 -4.59
N ASP A 106 -23.02 -3.80 -5.19
CA ASP A 106 -22.73 -4.76 -6.26
C ASP A 106 -21.42 -5.53 -6.01
N HIS A 107 -21.56 -6.74 -5.48
CA HIS A 107 -20.42 -7.60 -5.15
C HIS A 107 -19.63 -8.07 -6.40
N GLU A 108 -20.26 -8.12 -7.58
CA GLU A 108 -19.62 -8.55 -8.82
C GLU A 108 -18.66 -7.49 -9.37
N HIS A 109 -18.76 -6.25 -8.88
CA HIS A 109 -17.84 -5.17 -9.24
C HIS A 109 -16.44 -5.34 -8.63
N LEU A 110 -16.32 -6.07 -7.52
CA LEU A 110 -15.05 -6.19 -6.78
C LEU A 110 -13.92 -6.78 -7.65
N PRO A 111 -14.09 -7.93 -8.35
CA PRO A 111 -13.04 -8.47 -9.21
C PRO A 111 -12.66 -7.54 -10.35
N GLU A 112 -13.66 -6.91 -11.00
CA GLU A 112 -13.43 -5.98 -12.11
C GLU A 112 -12.58 -4.79 -11.67
N LEU A 113 -12.85 -4.25 -10.48
CA LEU A 113 -12.12 -3.13 -9.90
C LEU A 113 -10.61 -3.43 -9.82
N PHE A 114 -10.23 -4.61 -9.33
CA PHE A 114 -8.81 -5.00 -9.23
C PHE A 114 -8.19 -5.28 -10.60
N ILE A 115 -8.91 -5.95 -11.51
CA ILE A 115 -8.42 -6.26 -12.86
C ILE A 115 -8.17 -4.98 -13.66
N LYS A 116 -9.12 -4.06 -13.65
CA LYS A 116 -9.06 -2.79 -14.40
C LYS A 116 -7.91 -1.89 -13.93
N HIS A 117 -7.56 -1.96 -12.64
CA HIS A 117 -6.58 -1.07 -12.02
C HIS A 117 -5.24 -1.74 -11.70
N GLU A 118 -4.95 -2.93 -12.24
CA GLU A 118 -3.65 -3.61 -12.13
C GLU A 118 -2.47 -2.68 -12.36
N ARG A 119 -2.49 -1.93 -13.47
CA ARG A 119 -1.42 -1.01 -13.83
C ARG A 119 -1.23 0.11 -12.81
N ARG A 120 -2.30 0.56 -12.15
CA ARG A 120 -2.20 1.57 -11.08
C ARG A 120 -1.52 0.98 -9.86
N LEU A 121 -1.81 -0.27 -9.50
CA LEU A 121 -1.19 -0.98 -8.38
C LEU A 121 0.32 -1.20 -8.56
N HIS A 122 0.88 -1.07 -9.76
CA HIS A 122 2.34 -1.07 -9.96
C HIS A 122 3.07 0.09 -9.27
N MET A 123 2.38 1.14 -8.81
CA MET A 123 2.99 2.15 -7.95
C MET A 123 3.58 1.58 -6.65
N TYR A 124 3.06 0.44 -6.17
CA TYR A 124 3.62 -0.27 -5.03
C TYR A 124 4.99 -0.89 -5.32
N VAL A 125 5.27 -1.26 -6.58
CA VAL A 125 6.59 -1.78 -6.99
C VAL A 125 7.65 -0.70 -6.81
N VAL A 126 7.35 0.53 -7.26
CA VAL A 126 8.22 1.70 -7.09
C VAL A 126 8.46 1.98 -5.61
N TYR A 127 7.39 1.94 -4.81
CA TYR A 127 7.49 2.15 -3.36
C TYR A 127 8.38 1.10 -2.68
N CYS A 128 8.17 -0.17 -3.00
CA CYS A 128 8.92 -1.29 -2.43
C CYS A 128 10.41 -1.20 -2.80
N GLN A 129 10.75 -0.89 -4.05
CA GLN A 129 12.13 -0.67 -4.47
C GLN A 129 12.84 0.45 -3.69
N ASN A 130 12.11 1.51 -3.33
CA ASN A 130 12.66 2.63 -2.58
C ASN A 130 12.79 2.34 -1.06
N LYS A 131 11.96 1.45 -0.51
CA LYS A 131 11.88 1.18 0.93
C LYS A 131 13.23 0.91 1.63
N PRO A 132 14.20 0.15 1.07
CA PRO A 132 15.46 -0.10 1.77
C PRO A 132 16.26 1.19 2.00
N LYS A 133 16.20 2.13 1.04
CA LYS A 133 16.86 3.43 1.12
C LYS A 133 16.17 4.32 2.15
N SER A 134 14.83 4.34 2.13
CA SER A 134 14.01 5.03 3.11
C SER A 134 14.34 4.60 4.55
N GLU A 135 14.38 3.28 4.81
CA GLU A 135 14.70 2.75 6.15
C GLU A 135 16.09 3.14 6.64
N PHE A 136 17.08 3.11 5.74
CA PHE A 136 18.44 3.51 6.09
C PHE A 136 18.47 4.97 6.55
N ILE A 137 17.81 5.87 5.83
CA ILE A 137 17.76 7.30 6.16
C ILE A 137 16.97 7.52 7.47
N VAL A 138 15.81 6.88 7.63
CA VAL A 138 15.03 6.99 8.88
C VAL A 138 15.85 6.57 10.09
N ALA A 139 16.61 5.48 9.98
CA ALA A 139 17.48 5.03 11.07
C ALA A 139 18.71 5.93 11.31
N GLU A 140 19.23 6.60 10.27
CA GLU A 140 20.33 7.58 10.39
C GLU A 140 19.87 8.85 11.12
N TYR A 141 18.62 9.25 10.93
CA TYR A 141 18.02 10.48 11.45
C TYR A 141 16.93 10.24 12.51
N ASP A 142 17.03 9.14 13.26
CA ASP A 142 16.03 8.67 14.24
C ASP A 142 15.59 9.78 15.21
N THR A 143 16.54 10.50 15.81
CA THR A 143 16.28 11.61 16.74
C THR A 143 15.49 12.76 16.11
N TYR A 144 15.71 13.05 14.82
CA TYR A 144 14.95 14.08 14.11
C TYR A 144 13.50 13.62 13.92
N PHE A 145 13.29 12.39 13.47
CA PHE A 145 11.96 11.83 13.26
C PHE A 145 11.17 11.64 14.56
N ASP A 146 11.83 11.29 15.67
CA ASP A 146 11.22 11.27 17.01
C ASP A 146 10.70 12.65 17.40
N GLY A 147 11.49 13.71 17.11
CA GLY A 147 11.05 15.09 17.34
C GLY A 147 9.83 15.47 16.50
N ILE A 148 9.78 15.05 15.23
CA ILE A 148 8.60 15.26 14.38
C ILE A 148 7.40 14.46 14.90
N GLN A 149 7.60 13.21 15.31
CA GLN A 149 6.56 12.34 15.87
C GLN A 149 5.91 12.99 17.11
N GLN A 150 6.72 13.56 18.00
CA GLN A 150 6.25 14.29 19.17
C GLN A 150 5.46 15.55 18.78
N ASP A 151 5.96 16.33 17.81
CA ASP A 151 5.31 17.54 17.34
C ASP A 151 3.90 17.28 16.78
N ILE A 152 3.71 16.16 16.06
CA ILE A 152 2.39 15.76 15.53
C ILE A 152 1.60 14.87 16.49
N GLN A 153 2.13 14.63 17.69
CA GLN A 153 1.52 13.80 18.75
C GLN A 153 1.15 12.39 18.28
N SER A 154 1.94 11.83 17.36
CA SER A 154 1.69 10.48 16.84
C SER A 154 2.11 9.42 17.84
N ARG A 155 1.23 8.44 18.06
CA ARG A 155 1.50 7.27 18.91
C ARG A 155 2.46 6.26 18.26
N LEU A 156 2.47 6.20 16.94
CA LEU A 156 3.30 5.28 16.15
C LEU A 156 4.49 6.03 15.56
N SER A 157 5.60 5.31 15.37
CA SER A 157 6.78 5.87 14.72
C SER A 157 6.56 6.05 13.23
N ILE A 158 7.37 6.91 12.59
CA ILE A 158 7.33 7.05 11.13
C ILE A 158 7.58 5.70 10.42
N SER A 159 8.45 4.86 10.99
CA SER A 159 8.74 3.52 10.48
C SER A 159 7.51 2.61 10.46
N ASP A 160 6.66 2.71 11.49
CA ASP A 160 5.42 1.93 11.60
C ASP A 160 4.37 2.35 10.56
N PHE A 161 4.41 3.60 10.09
CA PHE A 161 3.57 4.05 8.99
C PHE A 161 4.14 3.68 7.62
N LEU A 162 5.45 3.85 7.41
CA LEU A 162 6.09 3.59 6.12
C LEU A 162 6.06 2.10 5.71
N ILE A 163 5.82 1.18 6.64
CA ILE A 163 5.63 -0.25 6.30
C ILE A 163 4.21 -0.56 5.80
N LYS A 164 3.22 0.32 6.04
CA LYS A 164 1.81 0.06 5.76
C LYS A 164 1.50 -0.20 4.28
N PRO A 165 2.08 0.50 3.30
CA PRO A 165 1.83 0.18 1.89
C PRO A 165 2.25 -1.25 1.52
N ILE A 166 3.38 -1.70 2.06
CA ILE A 166 3.90 -3.06 1.83
C ILE A 166 2.96 -4.09 2.48
N GLN A 167 2.46 -3.79 3.68
CA GLN A 167 1.46 -4.63 4.34
C GLN A 167 0.16 -4.69 3.54
N ARG A 168 -0.35 -3.53 3.08
CA ARG A 168 -1.63 -3.44 2.39
C ARG A 168 -1.64 -4.23 1.08
N ILE A 169 -0.60 -4.08 0.25
CA ILE A 169 -0.55 -4.78 -1.04
C ILE A 169 -0.58 -6.30 -0.88
N THR A 170 -0.01 -6.83 0.21
CA THR A 170 -0.05 -8.27 0.52
C THR A 170 -1.38 -8.75 1.10
N LYS A 171 -2.15 -7.86 1.74
CA LYS A 171 -3.46 -8.19 2.33
C LYS A 171 -4.55 -8.36 1.29
N TYR A 172 -4.51 -7.62 0.17
CA TYR A 172 -5.54 -7.73 -0.87
C TYR A 172 -5.69 -9.15 -1.42
N GLN A 173 -4.58 -9.86 -1.69
CA GLN A 173 -4.68 -11.26 -2.15
C GLN A 173 -5.33 -12.20 -1.13
N LEU A 174 -5.22 -11.91 0.19
CA LEU A 174 -5.82 -12.74 1.23
C LEU A 174 -7.33 -12.50 1.27
N LEU A 175 -7.74 -11.23 1.29
CA LEU A 175 -9.15 -10.83 1.28
C LEU A 175 -9.87 -11.32 0.02
N LEU A 176 -9.23 -11.22 -1.15
CA LEU A 176 -9.80 -11.74 -2.40
C LEU A 176 -9.87 -13.28 -2.43
N LYS A 177 -8.92 -13.99 -1.79
CA LYS A 177 -9.01 -15.45 -1.65
C LYS A 177 -10.17 -15.87 -0.74
N ASP A 178 -10.40 -15.13 0.34
CA ASP A 178 -11.56 -15.37 1.20
C ASP A 178 -12.87 -15.06 0.46
N PHE A 179 -12.91 -13.97 -0.31
CA PHE A 179 -14.05 -13.66 -1.17
C PHE A 179 -14.31 -14.75 -2.21
N LEU A 180 -13.27 -15.25 -2.89
CA LEU A 180 -13.36 -16.39 -3.83
C LEU A 180 -13.92 -17.64 -3.15
N LYS A 181 -13.40 -17.98 -1.97
CA LYS A 181 -13.85 -19.15 -1.19
C LYS A 181 -15.35 -19.10 -0.90
N TYR A 182 -15.87 -17.92 -0.53
CA TYR A 182 -17.29 -17.77 -0.26
C TYR A 182 -18.14 -17.69 -1.54
N SER A 183 -17.62 -17.09 -2.61
CA SER A 183 -18.29 -17.02 -3.93
C SER A 183 -18.51 -18.42 -4.51
N SER A 184 -17.46 -19.26 -4.46
CA SER A 184 -17.52 -20.65 -4.90
C SER A 184 -18.54 -21.47 -4.09
N LYS A 185 -18.58 -21.29 -2.77
CA LYS A 185 -19.58 -21.95 -1.89
C LYS A 185 -21.02 -21.51 -2.18
N ALA A 186 -21.21 -20.27 -2.64
CA ALA A 186 -22.51 -19.74 -3.03
C ALA A 186 -22.93 -20.16 -4.46
N GLY A 187 -22.08 -20.87 -5.20
CA GLY A 187 -22.35 -21.29 -6.58
C GLY A 187 -22.31 -20.14 -7.60
N MET A 188 -21.66 -19.02 -7.25
CA MET A 188 -21.47 -17.88 -8.15
C MET A 188 -20.40 -18.19 -9.21
N ASP A 189 -20.44 -17.48 -10.34
CA ASP A 189 -19.34 -17.51 -11.30
C ASP A 189 -18.07 -16.95 -10.68
N CYS A 190 -17.00 -17.74 -10.72
CA CYS A 190 -15.74 -17.44 -10.06
C CYS A 190 -14.63 -17.01 -11.04
N GLU A 191 -14.88 -16.99 -12.35
CA GLU A 191 -13.82 -16.72 -13.34
C GLU A 191 -13.12 -15.36 -13.09
N GLN A 192 -13.90 -14.31 -12.87
CA GLN A 192 -13.35 -12.97 -12.66
C GLN A 192 -12.59 -12.86 -11.33
N ILE A 193 -13.13 -13.42 -10.25
CA ILE A 193 -12.48 -13.35 -8.93
C ILE A 193 -11.19 -14.20 -8.91
N GLU A 194 -11.16 -15.35 -9.59
CA GLU A 194 -9.92 -16.15 -9.75
C GLU A 194 -8.84 -15.35 -10.45
N LYS A 195 -9.20 -14.63 -11.52
CA LYS A 195 -8.28 -13.74 -12.25
C LYS A 195 -7.77 -12.61 -11.35
N ALA A 196 -8.64 -11.95 -10.59
CA ALA A 196 -8.27 -10.89 -9.65
C ALA A 196 -7.32 -11.41 -8.54
N VAL A 197 -7.60 -12.60 -7.98
CA VAL A 197 -6.72 -13.27 -7.01
C VAL A 197 -5.35 -13.58 -7.61
N GLY A 198 -5.32 -14.09 -8.85
CA GLY A 198 -4.08 -14.37 -9.57
C GLY A 198 -3.21 -13.12 -9.69
N LEU A 199 -3.80 -12.02 -10.15
CA LEU A 199 -3.16 -10.72 -10.32
C LEU A 199 -2.63 -10.17 -8.99
N MET A 200 -3.46 -10.15 -7.95
CA MET A 200 -3.06 -9.67 -6.62
C MET A 200 -2.03 -10.58 -5.93
N SER A 201 -1.89 -11.82 -6.36
CA SER A 201 -0.80 -12.71 -5.91
C SER A 201 0.52 -12.44 -6.63
N GLN A 202 0.51 -11.79 -7.80
CA GLN A 202 1.72 -11.45 -8.56
C GLN A 202 2.31 -10.10 -8.14
N VAL A 203 1.49 -9.09 -7.84
CA VAL A 203 2.01 -7.76 -7.49
C VAL A 203 3.02 -7.80 -6.32
N PRO A 204 2.75 -8.49 -5.19
CA PRO A 204 3.75 -8.63 -4.12
C PRO A 204 5.02 -9.37 -4.54
N LYS A 205 4.93 -10.35 -5.45
CA LYS A 205 6.10 -11.06 -5.98
C LYS A 205 6.95 -10.14 -6.84
N LEU A 206 6.33 -9.35 -7.71
CA LEU A 206 7.01 -8.33 -8.51
C LEU A 206 7.70 -7.29 -7.62
N CYS A 207 7.06 -6.86 -6.54
CA CYS A 207 7.71 -6.01 -5.54
C CYS A 207 8.97 -6.70 -4.99
N ASN A 208 8.89 -7.97 -4.59
CA ASN A 208 10.03 -8.73 -4.05
C ASN A 208 11.16 -8.88 -5.07
N ASP A 209 10.82 -9.29 -6.29
CA ASP A 209 11.78 -9.49 -7.38
C ASP A 209 12.52 -8.20 -7.70
N MET A 210 11.80 -7.09 -7.84
CA MET A 210 12.42 -5.80 -8.16
C MET A 210 13.26 -5.24 -7.02
N MET A 211 12.89 -5.50 -5.76
CA MET A 211 13.72 -5.18 -4.60
C MET A 211 15.04 -5.97 -4.62
N ASN A 212 15.02 -7.22 -5.08
CA ASN A 212 16.20 -8.07 -5.23
C ASN A 212 17.05 -7.68 -6.46
N LEU A 213 16.43 -7.33 -7.59
CA LEU A 213 17.12 -6.88 -8.80
C LEU A 213 17.84 -5.55 -8.60
N GLY A 214 17.25 -4.60 -7.85
CA GLY A 214 17.92 -3.33 -7.51
C GLY A 214 19.21 -3.50 -6.69
N ARG A 215 19.47 -4.70 -6.15
CA ARG A 215 20.70 -5.05 -5.42
C ARG A 215 21.79 -5.64 -6.33
N LEU A 216 21.42 -6.13 -7.51
CA LEU A 216 22.37 -6.57 -8.54
C LEU A 216 22.88 -5.32 -9.27
N GLN A 217 23.94 -4.71 -8.72
CA GLN A 217 24.53 -3.48 -9.23
C GLN A 217 24.86 -3.56 -10.75
N GLY A 218 24.31 -2.63 -11.54
CA GLY A 218 24.76 -2.37 -12.91
C GLY A 218 23.70 -1.90 -13.93
N PHE A 219 22.40 -2.10 -13.66
CA PHE A 219 21.33 -1.67 -14.58
C PHE A 219 20.37 -0.71 -13.87
N GLU A 220 20.55 0.59 -14.10
CA GLU A 220 19.47 1.57 -13.88
C GLU A 220 18.40 1.33 -14.94
N VAL A 221 17.40 0.49 -14.62
CA VAL A 221 16.16 0.47 -15.41
C VAL A 221 15.40 1.76 -15.07
N SER A 222 15.66 2.79 -15.85
CA SER A 222 14.99 4.08 -15.75
C SER A 222 13.53 3.90 -16.21
N PHE A 223 12.59 3.88 -15.26
CA PHE A 223 11.15 4.01 -15.52
C PHE A 223 10.75 5.46 -15.88
N VAL A 224 11.59 6.17 -16.64
CA VAL A 224 11.32 7.56 -17.08
C VAL A 224 10.15 7.60 -18.10
N GLY A 225 9.69 6.45 -18.60
CA GLY A 225 8.59 6.35 -19.56
C GLY A 225 7.16 6.33 -19.01
N LEU A 226 6.92 6.12 -17.71
CA LEU A 226 5.55 6.10 -17.15
C LEU A 226 5.15 7.39 -16.41
N HIS A 227 6.11 8.26 -16.13
CA HIS A 227 5.84 9.51 -15.41
C HIS A 227 5.13 10.56 -16.30
N ASN A 228 5.26 10.48 -17.62
CA ASN A 228 4.68 11.47 -18.54
C ASN A 228 3.21 11.20 -18.95
N ASP A 229 2.70 9.98 -18.79
CA ASP A 229 1.31 9.67 -19.14
C ASP A 229 0.34 9.73 -17.95
N MET A 230 0.84 10.00 -16.73
CA MET A 230 0.01 10.06 -15.52
C MET A 230 -0.44 11.47 -15.11
N CYS A 231 0.05 12.55 -15.73
CA CYS A 231 -0.36 13.93 -15.44
C CYS A 231 -1.54 14.45 -16.28
N CYS A 232 -2.02 13.71 -17.29
CA CYS A 232 -3.07 14.19 -18.20
C CYS A 232 -4.43 13.53 -17.93
N THR A 233 -4.98 13.61 -16.72
CA THR A 233 -6.43 13.60 -16.50
C THR A 233 -6.73 14.20 -15.12
N HIS A 234 -7.56 15.25 -15.09
CA HIS A 234 -8.10 15.94 -13.88
C HIS A 234 -7.28 17.10 -13.29
N TYR A 235 -7.10 18.17 -14.06
CA TYR A 235 -7.12 19.54 -13.54
C TYR A 235 -7.42 20.53 -14.69
N ASP A 236 -8.68 20.56 -15.15
CA ASP A 236 -9.19 21.63 -16.03
C ASP A 236 -10.73 21.69 -15.95
N MET A 237 -11.24 22.01 -14.76
CA MET A 237 -12.62 22.49 -14.56
C MET A 237 -12.60 23.50 -13.41
N CYS A 238 -11.88 24.60 -13.57
CA CYS A 238 -12.11 25.80 -12.77
C CYS A 238 -11.83 27.05 -13.61
N GLY A 239 -12.92 27.71 -14.05
CA GLY A 239 -12.94 29.13 -14.37
C GLY A 239 -12.80 29.53 -15.84
N VAL A 240 -13.92 29.55 -16.57
CA VAL A 240 -14.33 30.72 -17.38
C VAL A 240 -15.87 30.75 -17.45
N LEU A 241 -16.50 31.58 -16.61
CA LEU A 241 -17.63 32.47 -16.92
C LEU A 241 -17.79 33.46 -15.76
#